data_AF-A0A072NZK0-F1
#
_entry.id   AF-A0A072NZK0-F1
#
_cell.length_a   1.000
_cell.length_b   1.000
_cell.length_c   1.000
_cell.angle_alpha   90.00
_cell.angle_beta   90.00
_cell.angle_gamma   90.00
#
_symmetry.space_group_name_H-M   'P 1'
#
loop_
_entity.id
_entity.type
_entity.pdbx_description
1 polymer ?
#
loop_
_entity_poly.entity_id
_entity_poly.type
_entity_poly.pdbx_seq_one_letter_code
_entity_poly.pdbx_strand_id
1 'polypeptide(L)'
;MHEIKRNWKILHSGNEPYNGSHYQIASYYFYDNTDFEILDFEEKIYTFSLTLNDETSNFEVFSTLQSITDFSLLTNLPIELVDLIKTYESELREVDKSLFHNIRKQYVVPVEVDFVSETKANQITFLCYTVFGNTIEFLVKAFDYESIRVAFNAIIKKFSELDYVKGIFFKDHIRWIRQKQLKVYQKEKQNYNNSCRLLNGTINNSMTYKKLLFELKNNGYIDNSFREVLKKELTAPQYDNLMKIFDKALLLSVENSKITLLHRSEALNIKEDDDQTVYTLNPRIWQYYINNWYEDFITEAIKVIQSEENFDINIIAIDGNAEYNFKESGKEEDKFELDLLLLLERQGQYKLVAIECKRTMSNRNRKRIREKYENKTLYANSNYKLIDAYINVGYFSNNNDLKIEKIFSNKNNMSNKVPFPFITFASTDFFETISKLKQCFNFIMNNEKDEEYIEEEKEFDTVDVS
;
A
#
# COMPACT_ATOMS: atom_id res chain seq x y z
N MET A 1 19.19 23.76 20.99
CA MET A 1 20.25 23.09 20.22
C MET A 1 19.69 22.97 18.80
N HIS A 2 20.17 23.79 17.86
CA HIS A 2 19.72 23.73 16.48
C HIS A 2 20.44 22.55 15.82
N GLU A 3 19.70 21.56 15.31
CA GLU A 3 20.27 20.54 14.42
C GLU A 3 20.83 21.27 13.20
N ILE A 4 22.15 21.23 13.03
CA ILE A 4 22.78 21.61 11.78
C ILE A 4 22.51 20.43 10.83
N LYS A 5 21.47 20.55 10.00
CA LYS A 5 21.29 19.63 8.87
C LYS A 5 22.41 19.90 7.87
N ARG A 6 23.28 18.92 7.63
CA ARG A 6 24.25 18.98 6.52
C ARG A 6 23.53 18.69 5.22
N ASN A 7 23.71 19.58 4.25
CA ASN A 7 22.97 19.59 3.01
C ASN A 7 23.96 19.42 1.85
N TRP A 8 23.93 18.24 1.23
CA TRP A 8 24.87 17.88 0.18
C TRP A 8 24.38 18.33 -1.20
N LYS A 9 25.29 18.87 -2.02
CA LYS A 9 25.03 19.17 -3.43
C LYS A 9 25.90 18.29 -4.32
N ILE A 10 25.31 17.73 -5.39
CA ILE A 10 26.01 16.91 -6.37
C ILE A 10 26.25 17.73 -7.64
N LEU A 11 27.50 17.80 -8.10
CA LEU A 11 27.89 18.52 -9.32
C LEU A 11 28.67 17.61 -10.26
N HIS A 12 28.57 17.89 -11.57
CA HIS A 12 29.41 17.27 -12.59
C HIS A 12 30.79 17.95 -12.62
N SER A 13 31.84 17.23 -13.06
CA SER A 13 33.14 17.84 -13.39
C SER A 13 32.94 19.01 -14.35
N GLY A 14 33.08 20.24 -13.85
CA GLY A 14 32.92 21.45 -14.65
C GLY A 14 32.72 22.74 -13.84
N ASN A 15 33.85 23.37 -13.48
CA ASN A 15 34.06 24.83 -13.43
C ASN A 15 33.51 25.71 -12.31
N GLU A 16 33.52 25.33 -11.04
CA GLU A 16 33.50 26.34 -9.96
C GLU A 16 34.42 25.98 -8.78
N PRO A 17 35.15 26.96 -8.19
CA PRO A 17 35.94 26.76 -6.99
C PRO A 17 35.01 26.81 -5.77
N TYR A 18 34.88 25.69 -5.04
CA TYR A 18 33.99 25.60 -3.88
C TYR A 18 34.77 25.61 -2.56
N ASN A 19 34.31 26.43 -1.62
CA ASN A 19 34.78 26.48 -0.23
C ASN A 19 33.90 25.54 0.62
N GLY A 20 34.26 24.26 0.68
CA GLY A 20 33.58 23.26 1.51
C GLY A 20 34.30 21.91 1.43
N SER A 21 34.02 21.00 2.37
CA SER A 21 34.50 19.62 2.27
C SER A 21 33.93 18.98 1.01
N HIS A 22 34.81 18.50 0.13
CA HIS A 22 34.44 17.94 -1.16
C HIS A 22 34.88 16.49 -1.29
N TYR A 23 34.07 15.66 -1.92
CA TYR A 23 34.40 14.28 -2.23
C TYR A 23 33.98 13.94 -3.65
N GLN A 24 34.80 13.17 -4.38
CA GLN A 24 34.54 12.82 -5.78
C GLN A 24 34.43 11.31 -5.94
N ILE A 25 33.39 10.84 -6.61
CA ILE A 25 33.23 9.44 -7.04
C ILE A 25 33.05 9.44 -8.56
N ALA A 26 34.00 8.88 -9.30
CA ALA A 26 34.01 8.94 -10.76
C ALA A 26 33.81 10.38 -11.29
N SER A 27 32.73 10.64 -12.04
CA SER A 27 32.38 11.97 -12.56
C SER A 27 31.52 12.82 -11.61
N TYR A 28 31.17 12.30 -10.44
CA TYR A 28 30.29 12.94 -9.45
C TYR A 28 31.10 13.62 -8.36
N TYR A 29 30.74 14.85 -8.03
CA TYR A 29 31.29 15.58 -6.89
C TYR A 29 30.22 15.84 -5.85
N PHE A 30 30.55 15.62 -4.59
CA PHE A 30 29.71 15.84 -3.42
C PHE A 30 30.31 16.95 -2.59
N TYR A 31 29.52 17.96 -2.23
CA TYR A 31 29.97 19.09 -1.41
C TYR A 31 29.00 19.32 -0.27
N ASP A 32 29.53 19.58 0.92
CA ASP A 32 28.76 20.13 2.06
C ASP A 32 28.59 21.64 1.83
N ASN A 33 27.38 22.07 1.50
CA ASN A 33 27.10 23.45 1.10
C ASN A 33 26.59 24.25 2.31
N THR A 34 27.32 25.30 2.70
CA THR A 34 26.99 26.11 3.89
C THR A 34 26.16 27.36 3.57
N ASP A 35 26.06 27.78 2.31
CA ASP A 35 25.71 29.18 2.00
C ASP A 35 24.64 29.44 0.92
N PHE A 36 23.86 28.44 0.47
CA PHE A 36 22.75 28.71 -0.47
C PHE A 36 21.45 27.99 -0.08
N GLU A 37 20.31 28.51 -0.55
CA GLU A 37 19.00 27.86 -0.42
C GLU A 37 19.04 26.46 -1.07
N ILE A 38 19.15 25.44 -0.23
CA ILE A 38 19.32 24.04 -0.65
C ILE A 38 17.96 23.34 -0.64
N LEU A 39 17.71 22.54 -1.69
CA LEU A 39 16.77 21.40 -1.62
C LEU A 39 17.27 20.46 -0.53
N ASP A 40 16.57 20.36 0.61
CA ASP A 40 16.88 19.37 1.67
C ASP A 40 16.96 17.97 1.04
N PHE A 41 18.16 17.43 0.85
CA PHE A 41 18.38 16.06 0.38
C PHE A 41 18.52 15.15 1.59
N GLU A 42 17.44 14.46 1.95
CA GLU A 42 17.44 13.51 3.07
C GLU A 42 17.89 12.12 2.58
N GLU A 43 19.04 11.64 3.05
CA GLU A 43 19.55 10.28 2.79
C GLU A 43 18.54 9.22 3.26
N LYS A 44 18.22 8.26 2.40
CA LYS A 44 17.32 7.15 2.72
C LYS A 44 18.14 5.88 2.91
N ILE A 45 17.84 5.15 3.99
CA ILE A 45 18.57 3.95 4.40
C ILE A 45 17.59 2.78 4.49
N TYR A 46 18.00 1.63 3.96
CA TYR A 46 17.28 0.38 4.08
C TYR A 46 18.23 -0.78 4.39
N THR A 47 17.79 -1.66 5.29
CA THR A 47 18.59 -2.80 5.75
C THR A 47 17.80 -4.09 5.62
N PHE A 48 18.44 -5.12 5.10
CA PHE A 48 17.88 -6.47 5.00
C PHE A 48 19.00 -7.50 5.06
N SER A 49 18.67 -8.75 5.34
CA SER A 49 19.64 -9.84 5.42
C SER A 49 19.17 -11.03 4.59
N LEU A 50 20.14 -11.74 4.00
CA LEU A 50 19.93 -13.01 3.32
C LEU A 50 20.58 -14.12 4.12
N THR A 51 19.86 -15.22 4.36
CA THR A 51 20.48 -16.46 4.81
C THR A 51 20.75 -17.32 3.59
N LEU A 52 22.00 -17.73 3.43
CA LEU A 52 22.50 -18.53 2.33
C LEU A 52 22.48 -20.03 2.66
N ASN A 53 22.60 -20.84 1.61
CA ASN A 53 22.94 -22.26 1.74
C ASN A 53 24.34 -22.46 2.34
N ASP A 54 24.56 -23.59 3.03
CA ASP A 54 25.74 -23.80 3.89
C ASP A 54 27.07 -23.92 3.10
N GLU A 55 27.00 -23.89 1.77
CA GLU A 55 28.12 -24.07 0.84
C GLU A 55 28.55 -22.78 0.13
N THR A 56 27.85 -21.65 0.32
CA THR A 56 28.15 -20.42 -0.42
C THR A 56 29.33 -19.66 0.19
N SER A 57 30.41 -19.52 -0.57
CA SER A 57 31.62 -18.81 -0.17
C SER A 57 31.50 -17.29 -0.29
N ASN A 58 32.31 -16.54 0.48
CA ASN A 58 32.39 -15.07 0.37
C ASN A 58 32.75 -14.59 -1.05
N PHE A 59 33.52 -15.39 -1.81
CA PHE A 59 33.89 -15.07 -3.18
C PHE A 59 32.69 -15.17 -4.13
N GLU A 60 31.87 -16.20 -3.97
CA GLU A 60 30.63 -16.36 -4.74
C GLU A 60 29.63 -15.25 -4.42
N VAL A 61 29.52 -14.83 -3.16
CA VAL A 61 28.70 -13.67 -2.77
C VAL A 61 29.15 -12.41 -3.51
N PHE A 62 30.45 -12.11 -3.47
CA PHE A 62 30.99 -10.93 -4.15
C PHE A 62 30.79 -11.01 -5.67
N SER A 63 31.18 -12.13 -6.28
CA SER A 63 31.01 -12.40 -7.72
C SER A 63 29.54 -12.25 -8.16
N THR A 64 28.61 -12.76 -7.36
CA THR A 64 27.17 -12.63 -7.61
C THR A 64 26.74 -11.17 -7.64
N LEU A 65 27.16 -10.36 -6.66
CA LEU A 65 26.87 -8.92 -6.64
C LEU A 65 27.48 -8.19 -7.85
N GLN A 66 28.67 -8.59 -8.32
CA GLN A 66 29.27 -8.03 -9.53
C GLN A 66 28.55 -8.43 -10.82
N SER A 67 27.87 -9.57 -10.81
CA SER A 67 27.14 -10.09 -11.97
C SER A 67 25.76 -9.46 -12.19
N ILE A 68 25.30 -8.61 -11.26
CA ILE A 68 24.04 -7.90 -11.40
C ILE A 68 24.22 -6.84 -12.51
N THR A 69 23.61 -7.06 -13.67
CA THR A 69 23.75 -6.22 -14.86
C THR A 69 23.35 -4.76 -14.65
N ASP A 70 22.40 -4.55 -13.73
CA ASP A 70 21.90 -3.22 -13.38
C ASP A 70 22.88 -2.46 -12.47
N PHE A 71 23.93 -3.12 -12.00
CA PHE A 71 24.94 -2.54 -11.13
C PHE A 71 26.20 -2.21 -11.94
N SER A 72 26.36 -0.93 -12.26
CA SER A 72 27.67 -0.42 -12.65
C SER A 72 28.50 -0.24 -11.40
N LEU A 73 29.23 -1.28 -11.03
CA LEU A 73 30.15 -1.23 -9.92
C LEU A 73 31.17 -0.12 -10.17
N LEU A 74 31.21 0.87 -9.28
CA LEU A 74 32.22 1.91 -9.25
C LEU A 74 33.52 1.33 -8.65
N THR A 75 33.88 0.08 -8.97
CA THR A 75 34.99 -0.68 -8.39
C THR A 75 36.36 -0.38 -9.01
N ASN A 76 36.43 0.47 -10.04
CA ASN A 76 37.69 0.97 -10.58
C ASN A 76 38.20 2.21 -9.80
N LEU A 77 37.85 2.35 -8.52
CA LEU A 77 38.32 3.48 -7.72
C LEU A 77 39.83 3.30 -7.46
N PRO A 78 40.65 4.33 -7.75
CA PRO A 78 42.07 4.29 -7.48
C PRO A 78 42.32 4.03 -5.98
N ILE A 79 43.36 3.26 -5.65
CA ILE A 79 43.80 2.99 -4.27
C ILE A 79 43.96 4.29 -3.47
N GLU A 80 44.33 5.38 -4.15
CA GLU A 80 44.44 6.71 -3.56
C GLU A 80 43.12 7.22 -2.95
N LEU A 81 41.95 6.88 -3.52
CA LEU A 81 40.65 7.32 -3.00
C LEU A 81 40.27 6.57 -1.73
N VAL A 82 40.53 5.26 -1.69
CA VAL A 82 40.32 4.42 -0.50
C VAL A 82 41.19 4.89 0.65
N ASP A 83 42.44 5.25 0.38
CA ASP A 83 43.38 5.73 1.40
C ASP A 83 43.11 7.18 1.81
N LEU A 84 42.60 8.03 0.90
CA LEU A 84 42.12 9.37 1.23
C LEU A 84 40.92 9.33 2.20
N ILE A 85 39.94 8.45 1.96
CA ILE A 85 38.78 8.25 2.84
C ILE A 85 39.24 7.80 4.23
N LYS A 86 40.11 6.78 4.30
CA LYS A 86 40.66 6.29 5.58
C LYS A 86 41.38 7.40 6.36
N THR A 87 42.15 8.24 5.66
CA THR A 87 42.93 9.32 6.26
C THR A 87 42.01 10.43 6.76
N TYR A 88 41.08 10.90 5.92
CA TYR A 88 40.09 11.93 6.24
C TYR A 88 39.15 11.52 7.39
N GLU A 89 38.77 10.24 7.46
CA GLU A 89 37.91 9.71 8.52
C GLU A 89 38.61 9.52 9.87
N SER A 90 39.93 9.33 9.87
CA SER A 90 40.71 9.15 11.10
C SER A 90 40.81 10.41 11.96
N GLU A 91 40.43 11.57 11.42
CA GLU A 91 40.56 12.90 12.04
C GLU A 91 39.23 13.53 12.50
N LEU A 92 38.08 12.87 12.27
CA LEU A 92 36.75 13.40 12.58
C LEU A 92 36.22 13.02 13.98
N ARG A 93 35.41 13.90 14.59
CA ARG A 93 34.70 13.65 15.86
C ARG A 93 33.52 12.69 15.65
N GLU A 94 33.11 11.99 16.70
CA GLU A 94 32.15 10.88 16.64
C GLU A 94 30.76 11.22 16.07
N VAL A 95 30.34 12.47 16.27
CA VAL A 95 29.06 13.03 15.80
C VAL A 95 29.12 13.55 14.36
N ASP A 96 30.31 13.67 13.76
CA ASP A 96 30.54 14.21 12.42
C ASP A 96 30.65 13.12 11.34
N LYS A 97 30.44 11.85 11.71
CA LYS A 97 30.63 10.68 10.84
C LYS A 97 29.47 10.54 9.84
N SER A 98 29.66 10.99 8.60
CA SER A 98 28.71 10.86 7.47
C SER A 98 28.90 9.56 6.68
N LEU A 99 27.81 9.08 6.04
CA LEU A 99 27.66 8.06 4.98
C LEU A 99 28.26 6.66 5.19
N PHE A 100 29.43 6.51 5.83
CA PHE A 100 30.24 5.31 5.74
C PHE A 100 30.57 4.67 7.08
N HIS A 101 29.86 5.02 8.16
CA HIS A 101 30.18 4.55 9.51
C HIS A 101 29.82 3.07 9.79
N ASN A 102 30.09 2.17 8.85
CA ASN A 102 30.34 0.77 9.18
C ASN A 102 31.51 0.16 8.38
N ILE A 103 32.44 0.99 7.86
CA ILE A 103 33.67 0.54 7.17
C ILE A 103 34.56 -0.38 8.01
N ARG A 104 34.51 -0.33 9.34
CA ARG A 104 35.42 -1.12 10.21
C ARG A 104 35.17 -2.65 10.16
N LYS A 105 34.15 -3.13 9.43
CA LYS A 105 33.86 -4.57 9.29
C LYS A 105 33.44 -5.03 7.88
N GLN A 106 33.43 -4.16 6.86
CA GLN A 106 32.56 -4.35 5.68
C GLN A 106 33.23 -4.13 4.32
N TYR A 107 32.75 -4.89 3.31
CA TYR A 107 32.99 -4.61 1.89
C TYR A 107 31.95 -3.58 1.43
N VAL A 108 32.41 -2.42 0.96
CA VAL A 108 31.56 -1.35 0.43
C VAL A 108 31.76 -1.31 -1.07
N VAL A 109 30.67 -1.45 -1.83
CA VAL A 109 30.71 -1.33 -3.28
C VAL A 109 29.75 -0.21 -3.69
N PRO A 110 30.28 0.95 -4.13
CA PRO A 110 29.43 1.97 -4.74
C PRO A 110 28.91 1.45 -6.08
N VAL A 111 27.61 1.62 -6.32
CA VAL A 111 26.93 1.12 -7.51
C VAL A 111 26.19 2.28 -8.18
N GLU A 112 26.40 2.43 -9.49
CA GLU A 112 25.52 3.23 -10.34
C GLU A 112 24.40 2.31 -10.85
N VAL A 113 23.14 2.72 -10.61
CA VAL A 113 21.95 2.02 -11.07
C VAL A 113 21.40 2.78 -12.26
N ASP A 114 21.46 2.17 -13.43
CA ASP A 114 21.05 2.81 -14.67
C ASP A 114 19.51 2.92 -14.69
N PHE A 115 18.97 4.12 -14.45
CA PHE A 115 17.53 4.36 -14.56
C PHE A 115 17.19 5.72 -15.15
N VAL A 116 15.98 5.81 -15.70
CA VAL A 116 15.31 7.00 -16.28
C VAL A 116 14.94 8.02 -15.19
N SER A 117 15.91 8.40 -14.35
CA SER A 117 15.80 9.56 -13.47
C SER A 117 16.17 10.81 -14.26
N GLU A 118 15.42 11.89 -14.08
CA GLU A 118 15.73 13.19 -14.70
C GLU A 118 17.08 13.76 -14.22
N THR A 119 17.58 13.29 -13.07
CA THR A 119 18.88 13.70 -12.51
C THR A 119 19.75 12.50 -12.18
N LYS A 120 21.02 12.53 -12.61
CA LYS A 120 22.01 11.47 -12.37
C LYS A 120 22.32 11.22 -10.89
N ALA A 121 22.14 12.22 -10.03
CA ALA A 121 22.34 12.10 -8.58
C ALA A 121 21.49 10.99 -7.94
N ASN A 122 20.25 10.84 -8.39
CA ASN A 122 19.33 9.81 -7.89
C ASN A 122 19.70 8.40 -8.39
N GLN A 123 20.62 8.27 -9.34
CA GLN A 123 21.09 6.98 -9.87
C GLN A 123 22.18 6.35 -8.97
N ILE A 124 22.70 7.09 -7.99
CA ILE A 124 23.77 6.60 -7.11
C ILE A 124 23.16 5.83 -5.94
N THR A 125 23.51 4.55 -5.84
CA THR A 125 23.17 3.70 -4.70
C THR A 125 24.44 3.19 -4.03
N PHE A 126 24.55 3.43 -2.73
CA PHE A 126 25.61 2.88 -1.92
C PHE A 126 25.16 1.55 -1.34
N LEU A 127 25.80 0.47 -1.79
CA LEU A 127 25.58 -0.87 -1.28
C LEU A 127 26.71 -1.25 -0.32
N CYS A 128 26.37 -1.45 0.94
CA CYS A 128 27.26 -1.99 1.95
C CYS A 128 26.77 -3.40 2.30
N TYR A 129 27.69 -4.35 2.48
CA TYR A 129 27.30 -5.66 2.96
C TYR A 129 28.36 -6.28 3.90
N THR A 130 27.88 -7.16 4.78
CA THR A 130 28.73 -7.95 5.69
C THR A 130 28.31 -9.40 5.62
N VAL A 131 29.27 -10.32 5.63
CA VAL A 131 28.99 -11.75 5.70
C VAL A 131 29.34 -12.27 7.09
N PHE A 132 28.39 -12.92 7.75
CA PHE A 132 28.50 -13.55 9.06
C PHE A 132 28.04 -15.00 8.97
N GLY A 133 29.00 -15.93 8.82
CA GLY A 133 28.68 -17.34 8.53
C GLY A 133 27.84 -17.43 7.25
N ASN A 134 26.66 -18.04 7.35
CA ASN A 134 25.77 -18.22 6.21
C ASN A 134 24.75 -17.07 6.09
N THR A 135 25.00 -15.91 6.70
CA THR A 135 24.11 -14.74 6.60
C THR A 135 24.86 -13.57 5.99
N ILE A 136 24.26 -12.92 4.99
CA ILE A 136 24.71 -11.63 4.46
C ILE A 136 23.78 -10.55 5.00
N GLU A 137 24.32 -9.53 5.64
CA GLU A 137 23.59 -8.32 6.00
C GLU A 137 23.87 -7.23 4.99
N PHE A 138 22.82 -6.68 4.38
CA PHE A 138 22.87 -5.59 3.41
C PHE A 138 22.38 -4.29 4.02
N LEU A 139 23.04 -3.21 3.64
CA LEU A 139 22.64 -1.85 3.89
C LEU A 139 22.69 -1.09 2.56
N VAL A 140 21.52 -0.62 2.12
CA VAL A 140 21.33 0.13 0.89
C VAL A 140 21.02 1.58 1.26
N LYS A 141 21.83 2.49 0.73
CA LYS A 141 21.72 3.93 0.93
C LYS A 141 21.52 4.59 -0.42
N ALA A 142 20.49 5.41 -0.55
CA ALA A 142 20.25 6.18 -1.76
C ALA A 142 19.54 7.49 -1.43
N PHE A 143 19.40 8.34 -2.44
CA PHE A 143 18.71 9.63 -2.33
C PHE A 143 17.20 9.52 -2.55
N ASP A 144 16.73 8.36 -3.01
CA ASP A 144 15.32 8.04 -3.18
C ASP A 144 15.06 6.54 -2.95
N TYR A 145 13.80 6.20 -2.65
CA TYR A 145 13.40 4.81 -2.36
C TYR A 145 13.33 3.91 -3.58
N GLU A 146 13.24 4.47 -4.77
CA GLU A 146 13.18 3.67 -6.00
C GLU A 146 14.54 3.04 -6.25
N SER A 147 15.61 3.81 -6.08
CA SER A 147 16.98 3.31 -6.14
C SER A 147 17.22 2.21 -5.10
N ILE A 148 16.71 2.39 -3.88
CA ILE A 148 16.72 1.32 -2.85
C ILE A 148 15.94 0.08 -3.33
N ARG A 149 14.74 0.28 -3.87
CA ARG A 149 13.85 -0.81 -4.31
C ARG A 149 14.45 -1.59 -5.47
N VAL A 150 15.04 -0.92 -6.45
CA VAL A 150 15.69 -1.53 -7.61
C VAL A 150 16.90 -2.34 -7.13
N ALA A 151 17.77 -1.75 -6.31
CA ALA A 151 18.91 -2.47 -5.75
C ALA A 151 18.48 -3.69 -4.92
N PHE A 152 17.49 -3.54 -4.05
CA PHE A 152 16.91 -4.65 -3.28
C PHE A 152 16.39 -5.75 -4.21
N ASN A 153 15.53 -5.42 -5.18
CA ASN A 153 14.94 -6.39 -6.09
C ASN A 153 15.99 -7.09 -6.95
N ALA A 154 16.99 -6.37 -7.46
CA ALA A 154 18.08 -6.94 -8.26
C ALA A 154 18.92 -7.94 -7.45
N ILE A 155 19.23 -7.60 -6.19
CA ILE A 155 19.94 -8.51 -5.27
C ILE A 155 19.08 -9.75 -4.99
N ILE A 156 17.81 -9.58 -4.60
CA ILE A 156 16.93 -10.73 -4.31
C ILE A 156 16.81 -11.63 -5.53
N LYS A 157 16.46 -11.06 -6.70
CA LYS A 157 16.32 -11.81 -7.94
C LYS A 157 17.58 -12.60 -8.26
N LYS A 158 18.75 -11.97 -8.21
CA LYS A 158 19.99 -12.63 -8.62
C LYS A 158 20.40 -13.75 -7.67
N PHE A 159 20.26 -13.54 -6.37
CA PHE A 159 20.57 -14.59 -5.38
C PHE A 159 19.55 -15.72 -5.41
N SER A 160 18.28 -15.44 -5.72
CA SER A 160 17.24 -16.46 -5.91
C SER A 160 17.42 -17.28 -7.18
N GLU A 161 17.84 -16.67 -8.31
CA GLU A 161 18.17 -17.39 -9.56
C GLU A 161 19.27 -18.45 -9.37
N LEU A 162 20.22 -18.18 -8.46
CA LEU A 162 21.32 -19.09 -8.15
C LEU A 162 20.95 -20.14 -7.09
N ASP A 163 19.70 -20.15 -6.61
CA ASP A 163 19.22 -21.01 -5.52
C ASP A 163 20.09 -20.91 -4.26
N TYR A 164 20.62 -19.72 -3.97
CA TYR A 164 21.49 -19.51 -2.81
C TYR A 164 20.71 -19.17 -1.55
N VAL A 165 19.47 -18.70 -1.66
CA VAL A 165 18.72 -18.07 -0.57
C VAL A 165 17.87 -19.10 0.19
N LYS A 166 18.23 -19.37 1.45
CA LYS A 166 17.36 -20.07 2.42
C LYS A 166 16.28 -19.17 3.00
N GLY A 167 16.56 -17.87 3.13
CA GLY A 167 15.60 -16.92 3.71
C GLY A 167 16.02 -15.46 3.57
N ILE A 168 15.05 -14.57 3.64
CA ILE A 168 15.22 -13.12 3.57
C ILE A 168 14.63 -12.52 4.86
N PHE A 169 15.39 -11.68 5.54
CA PHE A 169 14.98 -11.00 6.77
C PHE A 169 15.03 -9.49 6.60
N PHE A 170 13.94 -8.80 6.90
CA PHE A 170 13.89 -7.34 6.96
C PHE A 170 12.84 -6.91 7.98
N LYS A 171 12.95 -5.69 8.52
CA LYS A 171 12.02 -5.17 9.53
C LYS A 171 10.65 -4.81 8.93
N ASP A 172 10.66 -4.12 7.81
CA ASP A 172 9.49 -3.71 7.03
C ASP A 172 9.87 -3.87 5.56
N HIS A 173 8.97 -4.35 4.71
CA HIS A 173 9.27 -4.47 3.28
C HIS A 173 9.43 -3.08 2.65
N ILE A 174 10.39 -2.89 1.74
CA ILE A 174 10.71 -1.59 1.12
C ILE A 174 9.49 -0.89 0.51
N ARG A 175 8.59 -1.66 -0.11
CA ARG A 175 7.35 -1.15 -0.69
C ARG A 175 6.42 -0.54 0.38
N TRP A 176 6.37 -1.12 1.58
CA TRP A 176 5.59 -0.58 2.70
C TRP A 176 6.18 0.71 3.25
N ILE A 177 7.52 0.76 3.38
CA ILE A 177 8.22 1.94 3.86
C ILE A 177 7.99 3.13 2.92
N ARG A 178 8.08 2.91 1.60
CA ARG A 178 7.83 3.96 0.61
C ARG A 178 6.42 4.54 0.74
N GLN A 179 5.41 3.69 0.96
CA GLN A 179 4.04 4.16 1.11
C GLN A 179 3.83 5.02 2.38
N LYS A 180 4.50 4.69 3.49
CA LYS A 180 4.42 5.49 4.73
C LYS A 180 4.89 6.94 4.53
N GLN A 181 5.77 7.22 3.59
CA GLN A 181 6.27 8.58 3.33
C GLN A 181 5.35 9.42 2.46
N LEU A 182 4.62 8.76 1.58
CA LEU A 182 3.65 9.41 0.70
C LEU A 182 2.36 9.74 1.47
N LYS A 183 2.21 9.18 2.67
CA LYS A 183 1.09 9.43 3.56
C LYS A 183 1.19 10.84 4.12
N VAL A 184 0.19 11.66 3.79
CA VAL A 184 0.11 13.05 4.23
C VAL A 184 -0.72 13.17 5.50
N TYR A 185 -1.75 12.34 5.63
CA TYR A 185 -2.68 12.41 6.75
C TYR A 185 -3.27 11.04 7.08
N GLN A 186 -3.48 10.80 8.37
CA GLN A 186 -4.24 9.67 8.88
C GLN A 186 -5.54 10.20 9.46
N LYS A 187 -6.70 9.79 8.95
CA LYS A 187 -7.96 10.13 9.61
C LYS A 187 -8.01 9.47 10.97
N GLU A 188 -8.23 10.28 12.01
CA GLU A 188 -8.46 9.77 13.35
C GLU A 188 -9.73 8.90 13.36
N LYS A 189 -9.59 7.71 13.94
CA LYS A 189 -10.73 6.81 14.12
C LYS A 189 -11.62 7.39 15.22
N GLN A 190 -12.76 7.95 14.83
CA GLN A 190 -13.75 8.43 15.80
C GLN A 190 -14.29 7.26 16.64
N ASN A 191 -14.28 7.43 17.96
CA ASN A 191 -14.86 6.44 18.86
C ASN A 191 -16.37 6.66 18.97
N TYR A 192 -17.12 5.85 18.23
CA TYR A 192 -18.58 5.84 18.31
C TYR A 192 -19.01 4.83 19.38
N ASN A 193 -19.50 5.30 20.53
CA ASN A 193 -20.06 4.42 21.57
C ASN A 193 -21.03 3.40 20.95
N ASN A 194 -20.87 2.12 21.33
CA ASN A 194 -21.67 0.99 20.85
C ASN A 194 -21.53 0.62 19.36
N SER A 195 -20.61 1.21 18.58
CA SER A 195 -20.37 0.83 17.17
C SER A 195 -20.04 -0.64 16.97
N CYS A 196 -19.28 -1.21 17.92
CA CYS A 196 -18.92 -2.63 17.93
C CYS A 196 -20.16 -3.54 17.92
N ARG A 197 -21.31 -3.11 18.45
CA ARG A 197 -22.54 -3.91 18.45
C ARG A 197 -23.10 -4.05 17.04
N LEU A 198 -23.16 -2.95 16.27
CA LEU A 198 -23.61 -2.97 14.88
C LEU A 198 -22.67 -3.80 14.02
N LEU A 199 -21.35 -3.61 14.19
CA LEU A 199 -20.33 -4.37 13.46
C LEU A 199 -20.41 -5.87 13.75
N ASN A 200 -20.31 -6.27 15.03
CA ASN A 200 -20.36 -7.67 15.45
C ASN A 200 -21.69 -8.33 15.08
N GLY A 201 -22.79 -7.58 15.16
CA GLY A 201 -24.10 -8.04 14.72
C GLY A 201 -24.13 -8.35 13.23
N THR A 202 -23.54 -7.48 12.41
CA THR A 202 -23.41 -7.68 10.95
C THR A 202 -22.55 -8.89 10.64
N ILE A 203 -21.44 -9.09 11.37
CA ILE A 203 -20.53 -10.23 11.18
C ILE A 203 -21.22 -11.54 11.55
N ASN A 204 -21.83 -11.61 12.74
CA ASN A 204 -22.36 -12.86 13.29
C ASN A 204 -23.74 -13.24 12.72
N ASN A 205 -24.51 -12.28 12.21
CA ASN A 205 -25.87 -12.49 11.68
C ASN A 205 -26.08 -11.73 10.37
N SER A 206 -25.18 -11.93 9.40
CA SER A 206 -25.13 -11.12 8.17
C SER A 206 -26.46 -11.06 7.42
N MET A 207 -27.22 -12.16 7.35
CA MET A 207 -28.49 -12.16 6.61
C MET A 207 -29.58 -11.33 7.28
N THR A 208 -29.72 -11.39 8.60
CA THR A 208 -30.66 -10.55 9.35
C THR A 208 -30.24 -9.09 9.32
N TYR A 209 -28.95 -8.80 9.50
CA TYR A 209 -28.43 -7.43 9.44
C TYR A 209 -28.51 -6.85 8.02
N LYS A 210 -28.38 -7.67 6.97
CA LYS A 210 -28.64 -7.25 5.60
C LYS A 210 -30.06 -6.70 5.44
N LYS A 211 -31.07 -7.44 5.91
CA LYS A 211 -32.48 -7.00 5.86
C LYS A 211 -32.66 -5.70 6.65
N LEU A 212 -32.11 -5.66 7.87
CA LEU A 212 -32.16 -4.48 8.74
C LEU A 212 -31.56 -3.24 8.08
N LEU A 213 -30.34 -3.37 7.54
CA LEU A 213 -29.62 -2.27 6.91
C LEU A 213 -30.28 -1.85 5.59
N PHE A 214 -30.91 -2.78 4.88
CA PHE A 214 -31.69 -2.47 3.68
C PHE A 214 -32.95 -1.68 4.04
N GLU A 215 -33.66 -2.09 5.09
CA GLU A 215 -34.82 -1.38 5.63
C GLU A 215 -34.45 0.04 6.04
N LEU A 216 -33.38 0.16 6.84
CA LEU A 216 -32.83 1.43 7.29
C LEU A 216 -32.36 2.33 6.14
N LYS A 217 -31.78 1.75 5.08
CA LYS A 217 -31.37 2.52 3.90
C LYS A 217 -32.56 3.10 3.13
N ASN A 218 -33.66 2.36 3.03
CA ASN A 218 -34.83 2.78 2.24
C ASN A 218 -35.76 3.68 3.05
N ASN A 219 -35.98 3.35 4.31
CA ASN A 219 -37.01 3.96 5.15
C ASN A 219 -36.43 4.83 6.28
N GLY A 220 -35.14 4.73 6.60
CA GLY A 220 -34.50 5.52 7.66
C GLY A 220 -34.85 5.09 9.10
N TYR A 221 -35.84 4.22 9.27
CA TYR A 221 -36.31 3.66 10.53
C TYR A 221 -36.79 2.22 10.34
N ILE A 222 -37.07 1.53 11.45
CA ILE A 222 -37.83 0.26 11.47
C ILE A 222 -39.15 0.47 12.22
N ASP A 223 -40.23 -0.04 11.65
CA ASP A 223 -41.56 0.03 12.25
C ASP A 223 -41.91 -1.24 13.05
N ASN A 224 -43.14 -1.29 13.59
CA ASN A 224 -43.60 -2.47 14.32
C ASN A 224 -43.62 -3.74 13.46
N SER A 225 -44.01 -3.64 12.19
CA SER A 225 -44.10 -4.79 11.30
C SER A 225 -42.74 -5.45 11.09
N PHE A 226 -41.68 -4.65 10.90
CA PHE A 226 -40.33 -5.14 10.73
C PHE A 226 -39.73 -5.65 12.05
N ARG A 227 -40.07 -5.04 13.19
CA ARG A 227 -39.68 -5.58 14.51
C ARG A 227 -40.21 -6.99 14.74
N GLU A 228 -41.45 -7.29 14.34
CA GLU A 228 -42.02 -8.64 14.44
C GLU A 228 -41.31 -9.64 13.52
N VAL A 229 -40.77 -9.20 12.38
CA VAL A 229 -39.88 -10.03 11.55
C VAL A 229 -38.58 -10.33 12.31
N LEU A 230 -37.93 -9.33 12.90
CA LEU A 230 -36.69 -9.51 13.67
C LEU A 230 -36.86 -10.43 14.88
N LYS A 231 -37.98 -10.33 15.61
CA LYS A 231 -38.29 -11.21 16.76
C LYS A 231 -38.46 -12.67 16.37
N LYS A 232 -38.89 -12.96 15.13
CA LYS A 232 -39.00 -14.33 14.61
C LYS A 232 -37.65 -14.89 14.15
N GLU A 233 -36.75 -14.03 13.68
CA GLU A 233 -35.43 -14.44 13.18
C GLU A 233 -34.37 -14.56 14.28
N LEU A 234 -34.50 -13.78 15.37
CA LEU A 234 -33.52 -13.71 16.44
C LEU A 234 -34.06 -14.35 17.72
N THR A 235 -33.16 -14.93 18.51
CA THR A 235 -33.47 -15.30 19.90
C THR A 235 -33.76 -14.04 20.73
N ALA A 236 -34.52 -14.15 21.82
CA ALA A 236 -34.82 -13.01 22.68
C ALA A 236 -33.56 -12.24 23.15
N PRO A 237 -32.46 -12.90 23.60
CA PRO A 237 -31.23 -12.20 23.97
C PRO A 237 -30.57 -11.46 22.79
N GLN A 238 -30.63 -12.02 21.58
CA GLN A 238 -30.07 -11.38 20.38
C GLN A 238 -30.91 -10.17 19.96
N TYR A 239 -32.23 -10.27 20.03
CA TYR A 239 -33.15 -9.17 19.77
C TYR A 239 -32.94 -8.03 20.77
N ASP A 240 -32.91 -8.33 22.07
CA ASP A 240 -32.68 -7.33 23.13
C ASP A 240 -31.33 -6.64 22.97
N ASN A 241 -30.30 -7.38 22.53
CA ASN A 241 -28.99 -6.81 22.27
C ASN A 241 -28.97 -5.92 21.02
N LEU A 242 -29.71 -6.31 19.96
CA LEU A 242 -29.92 -5.49 18.77
C LEU A 242 -30.64 -4.19 19.13
N MET A 243 -31.73 -4.24 19.90
CA MET A 243 -32.52 -3.04 20.21
C MET A 243 -31.74 -1.96 20.97
N LYS A 244 -30.62 -2.30 21.62
CA LYS A 244 -29.73 -1.34 22.30
C LYS A 244 -28.99 -0.37 21.36
N ILE A 245 -28.96 -0.62 20.05
CA ILE A 245 -28.38 0.33 19.07
C ILE A 245 -29.43 1.30 18.49
N PHE A 246 -30.70 1.14 18.88
CA PHE A 246 -31.82 1.94 18.42
C PHE A 246 -32.34 2.87 19.51
N ASP A 247 -32.81 4.04 19.08
CA ASP A 247 -33.62 4.95 19.88
C ASP A 247 -35.06 4.94 19.36
N LYS A 248 -36.03 5.10 20.27
CA LYS A 248 -37.44 5.30 19.91
C LYS A 248 -37.62 6.69 19.30
N ALA A 249 -38.38 6.78 18.23
CA ALA A 249 -38.77 8.02 17.57
C ALA A 249 -40.25 7.99 17.18
N LEU A 250 -40.86 9.17 17.03
CA LEU A 250 -42.21 9.29 16.51
C LEU A 250 -42.15 9.63 15.02
N LEU A 251 -42.82 8.83 14.18
CA LEU A 251 -42.97 9.10 12.76
C LEU A 251 -44.03 10.18 12.55
N LEU A 252 -43.61 11.34 12.04
CA LEU A 252 -44.52 12.48 11.82
C LEU A 252 -45.10 12.49 10.40
N SER A 253 -44.26 12.28 9.38
CA SER A 253 -44.69 12.26 7.99
C SER A 253 -43.73 11.52 7.07
N VAL A 254 -44.26 11.01 5.96
CA VAL A 254 -43.51 10.46 4.82
C VAL A 254 -44.06 11.12 3.56
N GLU A 255 -43.32 12.07 2.99
CA GLU A 255 -43.74 12.86 1.83
C GLU A 255 -42.61 12.95 0.80
N ASN A 256 -42.85 12.56 -0.46
CA ASN A 256 -41.89 12.73 -1.57
C ASN A 256 -40.46 12.26 -1.23
N SER A 257 -40.33 11.07 -0.64
CA SER A 257 -39.05 10.49 -0.16
C SER A 257 -38.34 11.28 0.95
N LYS A 258 -39.03 12.23 1.59
CA LYS A 258 -38.61 12.86 2.85
C LYS A 258 -39.38 12.25 4.00
N ILE A 259 -38.67 11.87 5.04
CA ILE A 259 -39.24 11.32 6.27
C ILE A 259 -38.95 12.31 7.38
N THR A 260 -39.99 12.68 8.12
CA THR A 260 -39.87 13.55 9.29
C THR A 260 -40.06 12.72 10.54
N LEU A 261 -39.02 12.66 11.37
CA LEU A 261 -39.01 11.94 12.64
C LEU A 261 -38.80 12.92 13.79
N LEU A 262 -39.54 12.73 14.88
CA LEU A 262 -39.27 13.44 16.13
C LEU A 262 -38.41 12.56 17.03
N HIS A 263 -37.16 12.98 17.21
CA HIS A 263 -36.27 12.46 18.25
C HIS A 263 -36.36 13.34 19.49
N ARG A 264 -36.46 12.75 20.68
CA ARG A 264 -36.23 13.47 21.93
C ARG A 264 -34.98 12.94 22.62
N SER A 265 -34.27 13.84 23.29
CA SER A 265 -33.14 13.51 24.16
C SER A 265 -33.56 12.75 25.42
N GLU A 266 -34.83 12.88 25.82
CA GLU A 266 -35.45 12.13 26.90
C GLU A 266 -36.28 10.97 26.32
N ALA A 267 -36.36 9.87 27.07
CA ALA A 267 -37.20 8.73 26.69
C ALA A 267 -38.63 9.23 26.42
N LEU A 268 -39.06 9.12 25.17
CA LEU A 268 -40.44 9.33 24.80
C LEU A 268 -41.27 8.30 25.59
N ASN A 269 -42.12 8.76 26.51
CA ASN A 269 -43.13 7.93 27.19
C ASN A 269 -44.26 7.58 26.20
N ILE A 270 -43.89 6.96 25.08
CA ILE A 270 -44.82 6.44 24.08
C ILE A 270 -44.92 4.93 24.30
N LYS A 271 -46.15 4.42 24.32
CA LYS A 271 -46.40 2.97 24.39
C LYS A 271 -45.85 2.31 23.13
N GLU A 272 -45.25 1.13 23.27
CA GLU A 272 -44.69 0.41 22.10
C GLU A 272 -45.72 -0.03 21.07
N ASP A 273 -47.01 0.00 21.45
CA ASP A 273 -48.16 -0.37 20.63
C ASP A 273 -48.79 0.82 19.89
N ASP A 274 -48.21 2.02 19.98
CA ASP A 274 -48.63 3.17 19.16
C ASP A 274 -48.11 3.00 17.73
N ASP A 275 -49.02 2.99 16.75
CA ASP A 275 -48.73 2.81 15.33
C ASP A 275 -47.73 3.84 14.76
N GLN A 276 -47.56 4.99 15.42
CA GLN A 276 -46.59 6.02 15.03
C GLN A 276 -45.20 5.82 15.65
N THR A 277 -45.02 4.86 16.56
CA THR A 277 -43.72 4.57 17.18
C THR A 277 -42.84 3.79 16.24
N VAL A 278 -41.69 4.38 15.90
CA VAL A 278 -40.66 3.76 15.08
C VAL A 278 -39.32 3.74 15.81
N TYR A 279 -38.37 2.97 15.31
CA TYR A 279 -37.04 2.86 15.87
C TYR A 279 -36.01 3.27 14.82
N THR A 280 -35.11 4.15 15.21
CA THR A 280 -34.00 4.63 14.38
C THR A 280 -32.69 4.22 15.01
N LEU A 281 -31.63 4.02 14.23
CA LEU A 281 -30.31 3.94 14.85
C LEU A 281 -30.03 5.19 15.67
N ASN A 282 -29.42 5.02 16.83
CA ASN A 282 -28.92 6.15 17.61
C ASN A 282 -28.08 7.07 16.72
N PRO A 283 -28.19 8.41 16.81
CA PRO A 283 -27.50 9.33 15.90
C PRO A 283 -25.98 9.07 15.78
N ARG A 284 -25.31 8.66 16.86
CA ARG A 284 -23.88 8.30 16.83
C ARG A 284 -23.63 7.01 16.05
N ILE A 285 -24.50 6.01 16.22
CA ILE A 285 -24.45 4.77 15.43
C ILE A 285 -24.78 5.04 13.96
N TRP A 286 -25.67 6.00 13.68
CA TRP A 286 -25.98 6.43 12.33
C TRP A 286 -24.77 7.09 11.65
N GLN A 287 -24.07 7.97 12.34
CA GLN A 287 -22.81 8.55 11.85
C GLN A 287 -21.75 7.46 11.60
N TYR A 288 -21.59 6.51 12.53
CA TYR A 288 -20.71 5.36 12.34
C TYR A 288 -21.09 4.53 11.11
N TYR A 289 -22.37 4.17 10.97
CA TYR A 289 -22.91 3.44 9.84
C TYR A 289 -22.65 4.15 8.51
N ILE A 290 -22.73 5.48 8.51
CA ILE A 290 -22.53 6.30 7.32
C ILE A 290 -21.07 6.37 6.91
N ASN A 291 -20.18 6.55 7.88
CA ASN A 291 -18.80 6.95 7.65
C ASN A 291 -17.81 5.79 7.68
N ASN A 292 -17.90 4.84 8.62
CA ASN A 292 -16.80 3.90 8.90
C ASN A 292 -17.22 2.42 8.95
N TRP A 293 -18.50 2.13 9.18
CA TRP A 293 -18.95 0.75 9.44
C TRP A 293 -18.53 -0.25 8.37
N TYR A 294 -18.56 0.14 7.10
CA TYR A 294 -18.25 -0.80 6.03
C TYR A 294 -16.75 -1.04 5.86
N GLU A 295 -15.93 -0.02 6.06
CA GLU A 295 -14.46 -0.15 6.10
C GLU A 295 -14.03 -1.06 7.26
N ASP A 296 -14.65 -0.87 8.42
CA ASP A 296 -14.44 -1.74 9.58
C ASP A 296 -14.91 -3.18 9.31
N PHE A 297 -16.04 -3.37 8.63
CA PHE A 297 -16.51 -4.70 8.21
C PHE A 297 -15.52 -5.41 7.28
N ILE A 298 -14.98 -4.71 6.28
CA ILE A 298 -13.95 -5.26 5.39
C ILE A 298 -12.64 -5.51 6.14
N THR A 299 -12.25 -4.62 7.06
CA THR A 299 -11.06 -4.79 7.88
C THR A 299 -11.15 -6.06 8.74
N GLU A 300 -12.29 -6.34 9.37
CA GLU A 300 -12.47 -7.58 10.13
C GLU A 300 -12.42 -8.83 9.22
N ALA A 301 -12.97 -8.76 8.00
CA ALA A 301 -12.84 -9.86 7.03
C ALA A 301 -11.36 -10.13 6.68
N ILE A 302 -10.57 -9.07 6.47
CA ILE A 302 -9.13 -9.17 6.18
C ILE A 302 -8.37 -9.72 7.38
N LYS A 303 -8.70 -9.32 8.61
CA LYS A 303 -8.07 -9.87 9.82
C LYS A 303 -8.34 -11.36 10.00
N VAL A 304 -9.55 -11.83 9.66
CA VAL A 304 -9.86 -13.27 9.67
C VAL A 304 -8.96 -14.00 8.68
N ILE A 305 -8.80 -13.47 7.45
CA ILE A 305 -7.87 -14.03 6.45
C ILE A 305 -6.43 -14.01 6.98
N GLN A 306 -5.99 -12.91 7.60
CA GLN A 306 -4.64 -12.77 8.15
C GLN A 306 -4.34 -13.78 9.25
N SER A 307 -5.35 -14.18 10.03
CA SER A 307 -5.22 -15.18 11.09
C SER A 307 -5.34 -16.63 10.62
N GLU A 308 -5.61 -16.87 9.33
CA GLU A 308 -5.89 -18.21 8.81
C GLU A 308 -4.62 -18.92 8.36
N GLU A 309 -4.23 -19.98 9.08
CA GLU A 309 -2.99 -20.73 8.83
C GLU A 309 -2.95 -21.47 7.48
N ASN A 310 -4.11 -21.83 6.92
CA ASN A 310 -4.20 -22.64 5.69
C ASN A 310 -4.30 -21.81 4.41
N PHE A 311 -4.23 -20.49 4.50
CA PHE A 311 -4.23 -19.61 3.34
C PHE A 311 -2.78 -19.25 2.98
N ASP A 312 -2.39 -19.48 1.75
CA ASP A 312 -0.99 -19.40 1.29
C ASP A 312 -0.50 -17.98 0.97
N ILE A 313 -1.35 -16.97 1.17
CA ILE A 313 -1.00 -15.56 1.02
C ILE A 313 -1.01 -14.90 2.39
N ASN A 314 0.13 -14.37 2.79
CA ASN A 314 0.31 -13.64 4.04
C ASN A 314 -0.08 -12.17 3.87
N ILE A 315 -0.87 -11.63 4.80
CA ILE A 315 -1.12 -10.19 4.90
C ILE A 315 -0.10 -9.61 5.88
N ILE A 316 0.94 -8.99 5.34
CA ILE A 316 2.09 -8.50 6.12
C ILE A 316 1.75 -7.18 6.84
N ALA A 317 0.99 -6.31 6.17
CA ALA A 317 0.63 -5.03 6.73
C ALA A 317 -0.71 -4.52 6.20
N ILE A 318 -1.39 -3.74 7.04
CA ILE A 318 -2.68 -3.11 6.78
C ILE A 318 -2.59 -1.66 7.24
N ASP A 319 -3.00 -0.74 6.37
CA ASP A 319 -3.20 0.67 6.69
C ASP A 319 -4.60 1.06 6.19
N GLY A 320 -5.28 1.94 6.91
CA GLY A 320 -6.67 2.29 6.60
C GLY A 320 -6.96 3.75 6.86
N ASN A 321 -7.92 4.31 6.12
CA ASN A 321 -8.42 5.68 6.27
C ASN A 321 -7.29 6.72 6.21
N ALA A 322 -6.45 6.59 5.20
CA ALA A 322 -5.25 7.39 5.01
C ALA A 322 -5.32 8.19 3.70
N GLU A 323 -4.79 9.40 3.74
CA GLU A 323 -4.59 10.23 2.55
C GLU A 323 -3.13 10.20 2.13
N TYR A 324 -2.92 9.94 0.85
CA TYR A 324 -1.60 9.86 0.24
C TYR A 324 -1.44 10.92 -0.85
N ASN A 325 -0.22 11.42 -1.05
CA ASN A 325 0.15 12.21 -2.22
C ASN A 325 1.15 11.42 -3.05
N PHE A 326 0.64 10.54 -3.92
CA PHE A 326 1.48 9.70 -4.78
C PHE A 326 2.26 10.48 -5.85
N LYS A 327 1.93 11.75 -6.08
CA LYS A 327 2.66 12.64 -6.98
C LYS A 327 3.79 13.40 -6.31
N GLU A 328 3.91 13.30 -4.98
CA GLU A 328 4.90 14.05 -4.18
C GLU A 328 4.86 15.56 -4.43
N SER A 329 3.72 16.08 -4.90
CA SER A 329 3.59 17.48 -5.32
C SER A 329 3.37 18.45 -4.16
N GLY A 330 3.00 17.93 -2.99
CA GLY A 330 2.52 18.71 -1.85
C GLY A 330 1.16 19.40 -2.07
N LYS A 331 0.56 19.28 -3.26
CA LYS A 331 -0.72 19.94 -3.58
C LYS A 331 -1.92 19.18 -3.06
N GLU A 332 -2.92 19.91 -2.58
CA GLU A 332 -4.17 19.36 -2.03
C GLU A 332 -4.95 18.53 -3.07
N GLU A 333 -5.01 19.02 -4.31
CA GLU A 333 -5.74 18.38 -5.41
C GLU A 333 -5.20 16.99 -5.78
N ASP A 334 -3.92 16.76 -5.50
CA ASP A 334 -3.21 15.50 -5.74
C ASP A 334 -3.33 14.51 -4.58
N LYS A 335 -3.87 14.94 -3.43
CA LYS A 335 -4.16 14.01 -2.34
C LYS A 335 -5.21 12.99 -2.74
N PHE A 336 -5.00 11.76 -2.31
CA PHE A 336 -5.84 10.62 -2.63
C PHE A 336 -6.10 9.84 -1.36
N GLU A 337 -7.35 9.91 -0.91
CA GLU A 337 -7.85 9.08 0.17
C GLU A 337 -8.05 7.64 -0.31
N LEU A 338 -7.50 6.72 0.48
CA LEU A 338 -7.70 5.28 0.37
C LEU A 338 -8.36 4.76 1.65
N ASP A 339 -9.40 3.97 1.46
CA ASP A 339 -10.11 3.32 2.56
C ASP A 339 -9.19 2.25 3.21
N LEU A 340 -8.54 1.40 2.41
CA LEU A 340 -7.53 0.45 2.90
C LEU A 340 -6.37 0.28 1.91
N LEU A 341 -5.17 0.00 2.44
CA LEU A 341 -3.97 -0.40 1.72
C LEU A 341 -3.36 -1.64 2.40
N LEU A 342 -3.08 -2.67 1.62
CA LEU A 342 -2.55 -3.95 2.08
C LEU A 342 -1.19 -4.24 1.45
N LEU A 343 -0.28 -4.82 2.21
CA LEU A 343 0.88 -5.52 1.69
C LEU A 343 0.65 -7.04 1.79
N LEU A 344 0.55 -7.70 0.65
CA LEU A 344 0.42 -9.14 0.52
C LEU A 344 1.77 -9.77 0.21
N GLU A 345 1.99 -10.99 0.70
CA GLU A 345 3.17 -11.81 0.41
C GLU A 345 2.77 -13.23 0.05
N ARG A 346 3.46 -13.82 -0.94
CA ARG A 346 3.39 -15.24 -1.27
C ARG A 346 4.73 -15.66 -1.86
N GLN A 347 5.39 -16.62 -1.24
CA GLN A 347 6.65 -17.19 -1.75
C GLN A 347 7.72 -16.13 -2.06
N GLY A 348 7.85 -15.12 -1.20
CA GLY A 348 8.82 -14.02 -1.34
C GLY A 348 8.40 -12.92 -2.33
N GLN A 349 7.24 -13.04 -2.98
CA GLN A 349 6.68 -11.99 -3.83
C GLN A 349 5.77 -11.07 -3.02
N TYR A 350 5.90 -9.75 -3.21
CA TYR A 350 5.18 -8.75 -2.44
C TYR A 350 4.31 -7.86 -3.32
N LYS A 351 3.01 -7.74 -2.99
CA LYS A 351 2.04 -6.93 -3.72
C LYS A 351 1.35 -5.92 -2.80
N LEU A 352 1.35 -4.66 -3.21
CA LEU A 352 0.56 -3.57 -2.61
C LEU A 352 -0.81 -3.50 -3.27
N VAL A 353 -1.86 -3.69 -2.47
CA VAL A 353 -3.24 -3.73 -2.94
C VAL A 353 -4.04 -2.65 -2.24
N ALA A 354 -4.65 -1.75 -3.02
CA ALA A 354 -5.59 -0.78 -2.48
C ALA A 354 -7.01 -1.34 -2.52
N ILE A 355 -7.79 -1.05 -1.48
CA ILE A 355 -9.20 -1.42 -1.41
C ILE A 355 -10.04 -0.17 -1.15
N GLU A 356 -11.09 -0.01 -1.94
CA GLU A 356 -12.11 1.02 -1.76
C GLU A 356 -13.44 0.36 -1.41
N CYS A 357 -14.05 0.85 -0.35
CA CYS A 357 -15.28 0.36 0.23
C CYS A 357 -16.45 1.28 -0.15
N LYS A 358 -17.53 0.71 -0.66
CA LYS A 358 -18.78 1.44 -0.90
C LYS A 358 -19.97 0.66 -0.39
N ARG A 359 -20.73 1.26 0.53
CA ARG A 359 -22.00 0.67 1.02
C ARG A 359 -22.97 0.35 -0.10
N THR A 360 -23.03 1.17 -1.15
CA THR A 360 -23.82 0.88 -2.35
C THR A 360 -22.97 0.99 -3.61
N MET A 361 -22.92 -0.11 -4.36
CA MET A 361 -22.15 -0.24 -5.59
C MET A 361 -23.05 -0.04 -6.81
N SER A 362 -23.04 1.16 -7.38
CA SER A 362 -23.71 1.47 -8.65
C SER A 362 -22.71 1.56 -9.81
N ASN A 363 -23.17 1.43 -11.05
CA ASN A 363 -22.30 1.61 -12.23
C ASN A 363 -21.64 3.00 -12.25
N ARG A 364 -22.35 4.03 -11.79
CA ARG A 364 -21.81 5.38 -11.65
C ARG A 364 -20.66 5.44 -10.64
N ASN A 365 -20.80 4.77 -9.50
CA ASN A 365 -19.74 4.70 -8.49
C ASN A 365 -18.52 3.94 -9.02
N ARG A 366 -18.72 2.80 -9.69
CA ARG A 366 -17.62 2.03 -10.32
C ARG A 366 -16.82 2.90 -11.29
N LYS A 367 -17.51 3.61 -12.20
CA LYS A 367 -16.86 4.50 -13.17
C LYS A 367 -16.06 5.60 -12.49
N ARG A 368 -16.65 6.28 -11.50
CA ARG A 368 -15.98 7.35 -10.75
C ARG A 368 -14.74 6.88 -10.00
N ILE A 369 -14.80 5.72 -9.36
CA ILE A 369 -13.66 5.15 -8.63
C ILE A 369 -12.53 4.81 -9.60
N ARG A 370 -12.88 4.21 -10.75
CA ARG A 370 -11.92 3.94 -11.82
C ARG A 370 -11.27 5.23 -12.34
N GLU A 371 -12.05 6.24 -12.69
CA GLU A 371 -11.55 7.54 -13.16
C GLU A 371 -10.67 8.22 -12.09
N LYS A 372 -11.06 8.16 -10.80
CA LYS A 372 -10.29 8.68 -9.66
C LYS A 372 -8.93 7.99 -9.58
N TYR A 373 -8.89 6.67 -9.67
CA TYR A 373 -7.67 5.86 -9.60
C TYR A 373 -6.77 6.05 -10.83
N GLU A 374 -7.34 6.01 -12.04
CA GLU A 374 -6.62 6.25 -13.29
C GLU A 374 -5.91 7.61 -13.24
N ASN A 375 -6.60 8.68 -12.84
CA ASN A 375 -6.02 10.03 -12.84
C ASN A 375 -5.06 10.32 -11.68
N LYS A 376 -5.28 9.74 -10.49
CA LYS A 376 -4.50 10.05 -9.29
C LYS A 376 -3.37 9.05 -9.00
N THR A 377 -3.41 7.86 -9.60
CA THR A 377 -2.41 6.82 -9.36
C THR A 377 -1.79 6.31 -10.65
N LEU A 378 -2.56 5.80 -11.63
CA LEU A 378 -1.97 5.17 -12.83
C LEU A 378 -1.33 6.19 -13.80
N TYR A 379 -1.98 7.34 -13.97
CA TYR A 379 -1.58 8.41 -14.88
C TYR A 379 -1.07 9.64 -14.16
N ALA A 380 -0.95 9.57 -12.85
CA ALA A 380 -0.05 10.46 -12.15
C ALA A 380 1.30 10.33 -12.86
N ASN A 381 1.88 11.43 -13.33
CA ASN A 381 3.25 11.46 -13.86
C ASN A 381 4.30 11.10 -12.79
N SER A 382 3.92 10.39 -11.73
CA SER A 382 4.81 9.72 -10.82
C SER A 382 5.50 8.61 -11.60
N ASN A 383 6.83 8.64 -11.61
CA ASN A 383 7.67 7.60 -12.21
C ASN A 383 7.55 6.22 -11.48
N TYR A 384 6.55 6.04 -10.61
CA TYR A 384 6.45 4.94 -9.66
C TYR A 384 5.12 4.19 -9.81
N LYS A 385 5.17 2.94 -10.29
CA LYS A 385 4.05 1.98 -10.22
C LYS A 385 3.95 1.41 -8.79
N LEU A 386 3.38 2.18 -7.87
CA LEU A 386 3.40 1.84 -6.44
C LEU A 386 2.37 0.77 -6.03
N ILE A 387 1.14 0.89 -6.54
CA ILE A 387 0.03 -0.02 -6.25
C ILE A 387 -0.05 -1.05 -7.37
N ASP A 388 -0.13 -2.34 -7.03
CA ASP A 388 -0.19 -3.42 -8.02
C ASP A 388 -1.61 -3.78 -8.42
N ALA A 389 -2.58 -3.56 -7.54
CA ALA A 389 -3.97 -3.88 -7.80
C ALA A 389 -4.93 -3.00 -7.00
N TYR A 390 -6.14 -2.84 -7.53
CA TYR A 390 -7.21 -2.09 -6.89
C TYR A 390 -8.46 -2.95 -6.79
N ILE A 391 -9.00 -3.08 -5.57
CA ILE A 391 -10.22 -3.84 -5.30
C ILE A 391 -11.30 -2.86 -4.85
N ASN A 392 -12.40 -2.81 -5.58
CA ASN A 392 -13.56 -2.01 -5.24
C ASN A 392 -14.68 -2.92 -4.70
N VAL A 393 -14.98 -2.80 -3.40
CA VAL A 393 -15.88 -3.71 -2.71
C VAL A 393 -17.19 -3.00 -2.35
N GLY A 394 -18.31 -3.67 -2.65
CA GLY A 394 -19.66 -3.19 -2.41
C GLY A 394 -20.44 -3.99 -1.37
N TYR A 395 -21.22 -3.35 -0.51
CA TYR A 395 -22.15 -4.09 0.35
C TYR A 395 -23.47 -4.38 -0.39
N PHE A 396 -24.18 -3.31 -0.81
CA PHE A 396 -25.40 -3.42 -1.62
C PHE A 396 -25.10 -3.22 -3.10
N SER A 397 -25.57 -4.14 -3.95
CA SER A 397 -25.44 -4.01 -5.41
C SER A 397 -26.63 -4.67 -6.11
N ASN A 398 -26.93 -4.19 -7.32
CA ASN A 398 -27.89 -4.85 -8.23
C ASN A 398 -27.24 -6.02 -8.99
N ASN A 399 -25.90 -6.15 -8.91
CA ASN A 399 -25.12 -7.25 -9.48
C ASN A 399 -23.99 -7.59 -8.50
N ASN A 400 -24.04 -8.81 -7.95
CA ASN A 400 -23.15 -9.28 -6.88
C ASN A 400 -21.95 -10.08 -7.40
N ASP A 401 -21.82 -10.22 -8.72
CA ASP A 401 -20.77 -11.04 -9.31
C ASP A 401 -19.41 -10.38 -9.13
N LEU A 402 -18.39 -11.23 -8.93
CA LEU A 402 -16.99 -10.83 -9.01
C LEU A 402 -16.68 -10.47 -10.46
N LYS A 403 -16.28 -9.22 -10.69
CA LYS A 403 -15.85 -8.72 -12.01
C LYS A 403 -14.40 -8.33 -11.94
N ILE A 404 -13.59 -8.94 -12.79
CA ILE A 404 -12.17 -8.65 -12.92
C ILE A 404 -12.00 -7.90 -14.23
N GLU A 405 -11.59 -6.64 -14.16
CA GLU A 405 -11.23 -5.82 -15.31
C GLU A 405 -9.71 -5.66 -15.34
N LYS A 406 -9.09 -5.84 -16.51
CA LYS A 406 -7.69 -5.45 -16.73
C LYS A 406 -7.69 -4.04 -17.32
N ILE A 407 -7.14 -3.07 -16.59
CA ILE A 407 -6.93 -1.70 -17.09
C ILE A 407 -5.52 -1.63 -17.67
N PHE A 408 -5.36 -0.98 -18.82
CA PHE A 408 -4.05 -0.79 -19.44
C PHE A 408 -3.63 0.67 -19.32
N SER A 409 -2.37 0.93 -18.96
CA SER A 409 -1.87 2.30 -18.93
C SER A 409 -1.74 2.84 -20.35
N ASN A 410 -2.56 3.83 -20.73
CA ASN A 410 -2.35 4.59 -21.95
C ASN A 410 -1.41 5.77 -21.69
N LYS A 411 -0.11 5.58 -21.88
CA LYS A 411 0.78 6.67 -22.33
C LYS A 411 1.73 6.16 -23.41
N ASN A 412 1.51 6.73 -24.60
CA ASN A 412 2.40 6.89 -25.76
C ASN A 412 3.58 5.91 -25.90
N ASN A 413 3.52 5.09 -26.95
CA ASN A 413 4.65 4.44 -27.60
C ASN A 413 5.68 3.78 -26.67
N MET A 414 5.37 2.59 -26.13
CA MET A 414 6.30 1.47 -26.07
C MET A 414 5.52 0.17 -25.84
N SER A 415 6.03 -0.92 -26.38
CA SER A 415 5.47 -2.25 -26.61
C SER A 415 4.97 -3.05 -25.39
N ASN A 416 5.00 -2.50 -24.17
CA ASN A 416 4.66 -3.23 -22.94
C ASN A 416 3.42 -2.68 -22.23
N LYS A 417 2.23 -3.12 -22.67
CA LYS A 417 0.96 -2.89 -21.95
C LYS A 417 0.89 -3.81 -20.73
N VAL A 418 1.45 -3.40 -19.60
CA VAL A 418 1.30 -4.15 -18.34
C VAL A 418 -0.17 -4.07 -17.88
N PRO A 419 -0.89 -5.19 -17.74
CA PRO A 419 -2.27 -5.18 -17.27
C PRO A 419 -2.32 -4.85 -15.78
N PHE A 420 -3.12 -3.85 -15.41
CA PHE A 420 -3.42 -3.50 -14.03
C PHE A 420 -4.73 -4.16 -13.57
N PRO A 421 -4.72 -5.04 -12.55
CA PRO A 421 -5.92 -5.63 -11.97
C PRO A 421 -6.83 -4.59 -11.29
N PHE A 422 -8.01 -4.36 -11.87
CA PHE A 422 -9.09 -3.60 -11.26
C PHE A 422 -10.27 -4.55 -11.00
N ILE A 423 -10.44 -4.95 -9.75
CA ILE A 423 -11.40 -5.99 -9.36
C ILE A 423 -12.57 -5.32 -8.66
N THR A 424 -13.80 -5.67 -9.01
CA THR A 424 -15.00 -5.17 -8.34
C THR A 424 -15.90 -6.34 -7.94
N PHE A 425 -16.37 -6.34 -6.72
CA PHE A 425 -17.43 -7.26 -6.30
C PHE A 425 -18.35 -6.63 -5.27
N ALA A 426 -19.47 -7.29 -5.00
CA ALA A 426 -20.29 -6.97 -3.86
C ALA A 426 -20.68 -8.23 -3.08
N SER A 427 -20.80 -8.09 -1.77
CA SER A 427 -21.35 -9.13 -0.91
C SER A 427 -21.95 -8.51 0.34
N THR A 428 -23.08 -9.07 0.74
CA THR A 428 -23.78 -8.73 1.99
C THR A 428 -23.47 -9.71 3.12
N ASP A 429 -22.79 -10.81 2.81
CA ASP A 429 -22.46 -11.88 3.74
C ASP A 429 -20.98 -11.84 4.11
N PHE A 430 -20.67 -12.00 5.39
CA PHE A 430 -19.29 -11.86 5.88
C PHE A 430 -18.37 -12.98 5.36
N PHE A 431 -18.84 -14.23 5.33
CA PHE A 431 -18.04 -15.36 4.87
C PHE A 431 -17.89 -15.37 3.34
N GLU A 432 -18.93 -15.00 2.60
CA GLU A 432 -18.83 -14.78 1.16
C GLU A 432 -17.84 -13.65 0.84
N THR A 433 -17.83 -12.57 1.63
CA THR A 433 -16.85 -11.48 1.49
C THR A 433 -15.42 -11.99 1.68
N ILE A 434 -15.16 -12.79 2.73
CA ILE A 434 -13.87 -13.44 2.95
C ILE A 434 -13.46 -14.29 1.74
N SER A 435 -14.37 -15.14 1.26
CA SER A 435 -14.12 -16.01 0.09
C SER A 435 -13.77 -15.21 -1.17
N LYS A 436 -14.50 -14.12 -1.45
CA LYS A 436 -14.23 -13.25 -2.61
C LYS A 436 -12.92 -12.48 -2.46
N LEU A 437 -12.57 -12.00 -1.26
CA LEU A 437 -11.27 -11.36 -1.01
C LEU A 437 -10.12 -12.34 -1.26
N LYS A 438 -10.21 -13.58 -0.78
CA LYS A 438 -9.21 -14.61 -1.07
C LYS A 438 -9.08 -14.90 -2.56
N GLN A 439 -10.19 -14.96 -3.30
CA GLN A 439 -10.17 -15.10 -4.76
C GLN A 439 -9.46 -13.92 -5.44
N CYS A 440 -9.69 -12.69 -4.96
CA CYS A 440 -8.99 -11.50 -5.45
C CYS A 440 -7.49 -11.59 -5.19
N PHE A 441 -7.08 -11.93 -3.96
CA PHE A 441 -5.66 -12.03 -3.59
C PHE A 441 -4.96 -13.11 -4.42
N ASN A 442 -5.57 -14.29 -4.58
CA ASN A 442 -5.05 -15.33 -5.46
C ASN A 442 -4.91 -14.86 -6.91
N PHE A 443 -5.90 -14.16 -7.45
CA PHE A 443 -5.79 -13.60 -8.79
C PHE A 443 -4.61 -12.61 -8.89
N ILE A 444 -4.48 -11.70 -7.93
CA ILE A 444 -3.42 -10.67 -7.92
C ILE A 444 -2.03 -11.31 -7.84
N MET A 445 -1.84 -12.31 -6.98
CA MET A 445 -0.54 -12.99 -6.81
C MET A 445 -0.18 -13.91 -7.98
N ASN A 446 -1.14 -14.37 -8.81
CA ASN A 446 -0.88 -15.28 -9.93
C ASN A 446 -0.64 -14.59 -11.29
N ASN A 447 -0.92 -13.29 -11.44
CA ASN A 447 -0.86 -12.59 -12.75
C ASN A 447 0.56 -12.22 -13.25
N GLU A 448 1.62 -12.87 -12.76
CA GLU A 448 3.00 -12.62 -13.22
C GLU A 448 3.57 -13.72 -14.14
N LYS A 449 2.87 -14.82 -14.40
CA LYS A 449 3.38 -15.89 -15.28
C LYS A 449 3.49 -15.53 -16.77
N ASP A 450 3.22 -14.29 -17.18
CA ASP A 450 3.21 -13.87 -18.59
C ASP A 450 4.42 -12.97 -18.98
N GLU A 451 5.51 -12.94 -18.20
CA GLU A 451 6.75 -12.21 -18.60
C GLU A 451 7.67 -12.99 -19.57
N GLU A 452 7.32 -14.20 -19.99
CA GLU A 452 7.94 -14.86 -21.15
C GLU A 452 6.98 -14.85 -22.35
N TYR A 453 7.04 -13.79 -23.16
CA TYR A 453 6.57 -13.87 -24.55
C TYR A 453 7.78 -13.86 -25.48
N ILE A 454 8.15 -15.06 -25.92
CA ILE A 454 8.96 -15.30 -27.12
C ILE A 454 8.11 -14.83 -28.31
N GLU A 455 8.65 -13.91 -29.12
CA GLU A 455 8.13 -13.59 -30.45
C GLU A 455 8.23 -14.85 -31.32
N GLU A 456 7.11 -15.52 -31.59
CA GLU A 456 6.98 -16.33 -32.80
C GLU A 456 6.27 -15.49 -33.86
N GLU A 457 7.06 -14.88 -34.73
CA GLU A 457 6.60 -14.42 -36.04
C GLU A 457 6.00 -15.62 -36.80
N LYS A 458 4.70 -15.57 -37.08
CA LYS A 458 4.11 -16.37 -38.16
C LYS A 458 3.99 -15.48 -39.38
N GLU A 459 4.97 -15.59 -40.27
CA GLU A 459 4.80 -15.32 -41.69
C GLU A 459 3.56 -16.05 -42.19
N PHE A 460 2.57 -15.29 -42.69
CA PHE A 460 1.54 -15.86 -43.54
C PHE A 460 1.93 -15.57 -44.98
N ASP A 461 2.47 -16.61 -45.62
CA ASP A 461 2.56 -16.74 -47.07
C ASP A 461 1.19 -16.45 -47.70
N THR A 462 1.15 -15.41 -48.54
CA THR A 462 0.09 -15.21 -49.51
C THR A 462 0.22 -16.27 -50.61
N VAL A 463 -0.71 -17.21 -50.65
CA VAL A 463 -0.95 -18.04 -51.83
C VAL A 463 -2.14 -17.44 -52.58
N ASP A 464 -1.83 -16.81 -53.71
CA ASP A 464 -2.74 -16.55 -54.82
C ASP A 464 -3.39 -17.86 -55.26
N VAL A 465 -4.73 -17.88 -55.39
CA VAL A 465 -5.37 -18.63 -56.47
C VAL A 465 -6.60 -17.87 -56.95
N SER A 466 -6.56 -17.60 -58.26
CA SER A 466 -7.60 -17.25 -59.24
C SER A 466 -9.02 -17.71 -58.97
#